data_AF-A0A2Z6RR72-F1
#
_entry.id   AF-A0A2Z6RR72-F1
#
_cell.length_a   1.000
_cell.length_b   1.000
_cell.length_c   1.000
_cell.angle_alpha   90.00
_cell.angle_beta   90.00
_cell.angle_gamma   90.00
#
_symmetry.space_group_name_H-M   'P 1'
#
loop_
_entity.id
_entity.type
_entity.pdbx_description
1 polymer ?
#
loop_
_entity_poly.entity_id
_entity_poly.type
_entity_poly.pdbx_seq_one_letter_code
_entity_poly.pdbx_strand_id
1 'polypeptide(L)'
;MSQSTSTSTYVTICDDTLCAANTVNCSSMGVCTFTANPKHIVPLLPAAKFTKEDVKQVDWTSTFECLNCDIANNETSISSSKVKAHKVHLLIEEIPTIEQMKKSFLNLYDGWKYSSCGLEDETFDHVWICDEHQSLLLKIKNNTIDLLLSLLIEYNPDITDYSALLTLNIWTISTDPDNFTFVDLIKGFIPLELTQILNLWISRKQLLLVIIEIRQYIYEQTFKEIWIRRCSFIKEFERSLVIEN
;
A
#
# COMPACT_ATOMS: atom_id res chain seq x y z
N MET A 1 -19.01 -33.14 -20.51
CA MET A 1 -17.81 -32.68 -21.24
C MET A 1 -17.19 -31.57 -20.41
N SER A 2 -16.10 -31.86 -19.72
CA SER A 2 -15.41 -30.91 -18.85
C SER A 2 -14.35 -30.16 -19.66
N GLN A 3 -14.43 -28.83 -19.68
CA GLN A 3 -13.26 -27.99 -19.96
C GLN A 3 -13.22 -26.85 -18.95
N SER A 4 -12.43 -27.10 -17.90
CA SER A 4 -11.70 -26.06 -17.17
C SER A 4 -10.37 -25.89 -17.90
N THR A 5 -10.02 -24.66 -18.29
CA THR A 5 -8.62 -24.30 -18.49
C THR A 5 -8.39 -22.94 -17.81
N SER A 6 -8.14 -23.00 -16.51
CA SER A 6 -7.56 -21.90 -15.75
C SER A 6 -6.12 -21.68 -16.24
N THR A 7 -5.87 -20.56 -16.90
CA THR A 7 -4.51 -20.04 -17.12
C THR A 7 -3.98 -19.44 -15.82
N SER A 8 -3.54 -20.29 -14.90
CA SER A 8 -2.71 -19.90 -13.77
C SER A 8 -1.25 -20.02 -14.20
N THR A 9 -0.55 -18.89 -14.27
CA THR A 9 0.91 -18.88 -14.40
C THR A 9 1.50 -19.34 -13.07
N TYR A 10 1.81 -20.63 -12.95
CA TYR A 10 2.55 -21.13 -11.80
C TYR A 10 4.01 -20.69 -11.94
N VAL A 11 4.49 -19.88 -10.99
CA VAL A 11 5.93 -19.65 -10.83
C VAL A 11 6.52 -20.95 -10.32
N THR A 12 7.19 -21.69 -11.21
CA THR A 12 7.68 -23.05 -10.93
C THR A 12 9.03 -23.07 -10.24
N ILE A 13 9.76 -21.94 -10.21
CA ILE A 13 11.13 -21.84 -9.68
C ILE A 13 11.30 -20.45 -9.04
N CYS A 14 11.80 -20.43 -7.80
CA CYS A 14 12.24 -19.25 -7.07
C CYS A 14 13.65 -18.83 -7.50
N ASP A 15 13.89 -17.53 -7.65
CA ASP A 15 15.21 -16.99 -8.04
C ASP A 15 16.32 -17.26 -7.00
N ASP A 16 15.96 -17.51 -5.74
CA ASP A 16 16.91 -17.99 -4.74
C ASP A 16 17.20 -19.47 -4.98
N THR A 17 18.38 -19.76 -5.53
CA THR A 17 18.85 -21.12 -5.81
C THR A 17 18.86 -22.06 -4.60
N LEU A 18 18.87 -21.51 -3.37
CA LEU A 18 18.82 -22.27 -2.12
C LEU A 18 17.40 -22.43 -1.56
N CYS A 19 16.39 -21.88 -2.23
CA CYS A 19 15.00 -21.93 -1.77
C CYS A 19 14.46 -23.37 -1.78
N ALA A 20 13.85 -23.79 -0.66
CA ALA A 20 13.26 -25.11 -0.52
C ALA A 20 12.14 -25.39 -1.55
N ALA A 21 11.51 -24.34 -2.09
CA ALA A 21 10.51 -24.45 -3.16
C ALA A 21 11.11 -24.90 -4.51
N ASN A 22 12.43 -24.83 -4.69
CA ASN A 22 13.13 -25.29 -5.90
C ASN A 22 13.47 -26.79 -5.86
N THR A 23 13.09 -27.50 -4.81
CA THR A 23 13.37 -28.93 -4.69
C THR A 23 12.43 -29.77 -5.59
N VAL A 24 13.00 -30.78 -6.25
CA VAL A 24 12.40 -31.51 -7.39
C VAL A 24 11.19 -32.39 -7.00
N ASN A 25 10.90 -32.56 -5.71
CA ASN A 25 9.84 -33.46 -5.24
C ASN A 25 8.52 -32.70 -5.02
N CYS A 26 7.57 -32.86 -5.94
CA CYS A 26 6.20 -32.29 -5.86
C CYS A 26 5.44 -32.63 -4.56
N SER A 27 5.81 -33.70 -3.86
CA SER A 27 5.20 -34.11 -2.59
C SER A 27 5.74 -33.37 -1.35
N SER A 28 6.80 -32.56 -1.52
CA SER A 28 7.45 -31.81 -0.44
C SER A 28 7.84 -30.39 -0.88
N MET A 29 7.14 -29.79 -1.85
CA MET A 29 7.37 -28.41 -2.24
C MET A 29 7.14 -27.51 -1.01
N GLY A 30 8.22 -26.99 -0.45
CA GLY A 30 8.13 -25.94 0.57
C GLY A 30 7.41 -24.72 -0.01
N VAL A 31 6.64 -24.02 0.82
CA VAL A 31 5.99 -22.78 0.40
C VAL A 31 7.08 -21.70 0.28
N CYS A 32 7.29 -21.17 -0.93
CA CYS A 32 8.13 -19.99 -1.11
C CYS A 32 7.38 -18.78 -0.56
N THR A 33 7.87 -18.20 0.52
CA THR A 33 7.33 -16.93 1.01
C THR A 33 7.72 -15.84 0.01
N PHE A 34 6.74 -15.16 -0.58
CA PHE A 34 7.02 -13.97 -1.38
C PHE A 34 7.55 -12.89 -0.43
N THR A 35 8.83 -12.55 -0.54
CA THR A 35 9.44 -11.43 0.17
C THR A 35 9.60 -10.28 -0.80
N ALA A 36 8.95 -9.16 -0.50
CA ALA A 36 9.10 -7.96 -1.30
C ALA A 36 10.54 -7.45 -1.14
N ASN A 37 11.28 -7.38 -2.26
CA ASN A 37 12.69 -7.00 -2.26
C ASN A 37 12.89 -5.69 -3.05
N PRO A 38 13.64 -4.72 -2.49
CA PRO A 38 13.96 -3.46 -3.16
C PRO A 38 14.47 -3.61 -4.59
N LYS A 39 15.32 -4.61 -4.84
CA LYS A 39 15.95 -4.81 -6.15
C LYS A 39 14.93 -5.07 -7.27
N HIS A 40 13.77 -5.62 -6.93
CA HIS A 40 12.75 -5.97 -7.91
C HIS A 40 11.61 -4.96 -7.97
N ILE A 41 11.30 -4.29 -6.85
CA ILE A 41 10.15 -3.37 -6.77
C ILE A 41 10.52 -1.94 -7.15
N VAL A 42 11.70 -1.44 -6.74
CA VAL A 42 12.12 -0.06 -7.06
C VAL A 42 12.14 0.20 -8.58
N PRO A 43 12.60 -0.73 -9.44
CA PRO A 43 12.53 -0.54 -10.90
C PRO A 43 11.11 -0.47 -11.49
N LEU A 44 10.10 -0.96 -10.76
CA LEU A 44 8.70 -0.95 -11.21
C LEU A 44 7.98 0.35 -10.84
N LEU A 45 8.61 1.23 -10.06
CA LEU A 45 8.01 2.51 -9.69
C LEU A 45 7.80 3.36 -10.95
N PRO A 46 6.63 4.01 -11.10
CA PRO A 46 6.35 4.82 -12.28
C PRO A 46 7.37 5.96 -12.41
N ALA A 47 8.25 5.89 -13.41
CA ALA A 47 9.26 6.92 -13.67
C ALA A 47 8.65 8.31 -13.96
N ALA A 48 7.36 8.35 -14.32
CA ALA A 48 6.60 9.59 -14.49
C ALA A 48 6.25 10.29 -13.17
N LYS A 49 6.34 9.59 -12.02
CA LYS A 49 5.97 10.09 -10.69
C LYS A 49 7.09 9.98 -9.65
N PHE A 50 8.07 9.11 -9.86
CA PHE A 50 9.23 8.97 -8.97
C PHE A 50 10.52 9.20 -9.75
N THR A 51 11.17 10.31 -9.47
CA THR A 51 12.52 10.61 -9.95
C THR A 51 13.55 9.77 -9.20
N LYS A 52 14.77 9.72 -9.75
CA LYS A 52 15.90 9.10 -9.04
C LYS A 52 16.24 9.80 -7.72
N GLU A 53 15.84 11.06 -7.56
CA GLU A 53 16.10 11.80 -6.32
C GLU A 53 15.08 11.45 -5.25
N ASP A 54 13.80 11.33 -5.62
CA ASP A 54 12.73 10.91 -4.71
C ASP A 54 13.03 9.53 -4.12
N VAL A 55 13.56 8.61 -4.93
CA VAL A 55 13.99 7.28 -4.50
C VAL A 55 15.06 7.35 -3.39
N LYS A 56 15.91 8.37 -3.35
CA LYS A 56 16.93 8.52 -2.28
C LYS A 56 16.35 9.06 -0.97
N GLN A 57 15.22 9.76 -1.07
CA GLN A 57 14.51 10.34 0.07
C GLN A 57 13.55 9.35 0.74
N VAL A 58 13.52 8.09 0.29
CA VAL A 58 12.78 6.99 0.94
C VAL A 58 13.71 6.19 1.85
N ASP A 59 13.29 5.95 3.08
CA ASP A 59 13.86 4.91 3.92
C ASP A 59 13.35 3.54 3.44
N TRP A 60 14.07 2.96 2.49
CA TRP A 60 13.73 1.66 1.92
C TRP A 60 13.76 0.55 2.96
N THR A 61 14.62 0.63 3.97
CA THR A 61 14.66 -0.41 5.01
C THR A 61 13.32 -0.45 5.73
N SER A 62 12.89 0.69 6.27
CA SER A 62 11.60 0.81 6.97
C SER A 62 10.41 0.52 6.05
N THR A 63 10.47 0.97 4.79
CA THR A 63 9.43 0.71 3.78
C THR A 63 9.24 -0.78 3.51
N PHE A 64 10.33 -1.52 3.28
CA PHE A 64 10.25 -2.96 2.99
C PHE A 64 9.96 -3.79 4.23
N GLU A 65 10.37 -3.36 5.42
CA GLU A 65 9.91 -3.99 6.65
C GLU A 65 8.39 -3.86 6.76
N CYS A 66 7.80 -2.68 6.59
CA CYS A 66 6.34 -2.52 6.61
C CYS A 66 5.61 -3.38 5.55
N LEU A 67 6.20 -3.51 4.36
CA LEU A 67 5.65 -4.31 3.27
C LEU A 67 5.71 -5.82 3.56
N ASN A 68 6.69 -6.26 4.35
CA ASN A 68 6.90 -7.65 4.71
C ASN A 68 6.28 -8.03 6.07
N CYS A 69 6.03 -7.06 6.95
CA CYS A 69 5.41 -7.25 8.26
C CYS A 69 3.91 -7.55 8.12
N ASP A 70 3.61 -8.84 7.97
CA ASP A 70 2.34 -9.49 8.32
C ASP A 70 2.60 -10.81 9.07
N ILE A 71 3.77 -10.94 9.73
CA ILE A 71 4.27 -12.21 10.27
C ILE A 71 4.20 -12.20 11.80
N ALA A 72 3.00 -11.99 12.35
CA ALA A 72 2.74 -12.43 13.74
C ALA A 72 2.79 -13.97 13.84
N ASN A 73 2.64 -14.67 12.71
CA ASN A 73 2.79 -16.12 12.59
C ASN A 73 3.66 -16.42 11.37
N ASN A 74 4.67 -17.28 11.51
CA ASN A 74 5.46 -17.85 10.41
C ASN A 74 4.64 -18.73 9.43
N GLU A 75 3.33 -18.47 9.32
CA GLU A 75 2.37 -19.19 8.51
C GLU A 75 1.87 -18.27 7.39
N THR A 76 2.08 -18.70 6.15
CA THR A 76 1.52 -18.06 4.97
C THR A 76 0.05 -18.42 4.84
N SER A 77 -0.83 -17.46 5.11
CA SER A 77 -2.26 -17.60 4.80
C SER A 77 -2.56 -16.99 3.43
N ILE A 78 -3.64 -17.45 2.80
CA ILE A 78 -4.15 -16.85 1.54
C ILE A 78 -4.53 -15.38 1.78
N SER A 79 -5.07 -15.06 2.96
CA SER A 79 -5.42 -13.68 3.34
C SER A 79 -4.19 -12.79 3.45
N SER A 80 -3.13 -13.22 4.16
CA SER A 80 -1.90 -12.43 4.28
C SER A 80 -1.20 -12.25 2.92
N SER A 81 -1.24 -13.26 2.06
CA SER A 81 -0.70 -13.16 0.69
C SER A 81 -1.46 -12.14 -0.16
N LYS A 82 -2.80 -12.08 -0.04
CA LYS A 82 -3.63 -11.09 -0.74
C LYS A 82 -3.37 -9.66 -0.23
N VAL A 83 -3.23 -9.49 1.08
CA VAL A 83 -2.91 -8.19 1.69
C VAL A 83 -1.55 -7.70 1.20
N LYS A 84 -0.53 -8.57 1.25
CA LYS A 84 0.82 -8.24 0.77
C LYS A 84 0.84 -7.89 -0.71
N ALA A 85 0.18 -8.69 -1.56
CA ALA A 85 0.05 -8.37 -2.97
C ALA A 85 -0.64 -7.02 -3.18
N HIS A 86 -1.71 -6.73 -2.43
CA HIS A 86 -2.39 -5.43 -2.51
C HIS A 86 -1.47 -4.27 -2.09
N LYS A 87 -0.73 -4.40 -0.98
CA LYS A 87 0.26 -3.41 -0.54
C LYS A 87 1.33 -3.14 -1.63
N VAL A 88 1.79 -4.20 -2.32
CA VAL A 88 2.73 -4.04 -3.45
C VAL A 88 2.09 -3.29 -4.62
N HIS A 89 0.91 -3.72 -5.09
CA HIS A 89 0.21 -3.03 -6.19
C HIS A 89 -0.11 -1.57 -5.83
N LEU A 90 -0.39 -1.30 -4.57
CA LEU A 90 -0.62 0.05 -4.06
C LEU A 90 0.65 0.92 -4.15
N LEU A 91 1.81 0.35 -3.77
CA LEU A 91 3.11 1.03 -3.82
C LEU A 91 3.53 1.40 -5.25
N ILE A 92 3.26 0.52 -6.23
CA ILE A 92 3.61 0.73 -7.64
C ILE A 92 2.48 1.37 -8.46
N GLU A 93 1.38 1.77 -7.80
CA GLU A 93 0.19 2.36 -8.42
C GLU A 93 -0.54 1.47 -9.47
N GLU A 94 -0.43 0.14 -9.35
CA GLU A 94 -1.06 -0.84 -10.24
C GLU A 94 -2.30 -1.52 -9.66
N ILE A 95 -2.93 -0.92 -8.65
CA ILE A 95 -4.24 -1.38 -8.17
C ILE A 95 -5.30 -1.24 -9.28
N PRO A 96 -6.36 -2.07 -9.30
CA PRO A 96 -7.37 -2.05 -10.37
C PRO A 96 -8.33 -0.86 -10.24
N THR A 97 -7.81 0.35 -10.43
CA THR A 97 -8.63 1.54 -10.69
C THR A 97 -9.33 1.41 -12.03
N ILE A 98 -10.37 2.21 -12.27
CA ILE A 98 -11.08 2.14 -13.54
C ILE A 98 -10.19 2.51 -14.72
N GLU A 99 -9.36 3.55 -14.60
CA GLU A 99 -8.39 3.89 -15.64
C GLU A 99 -7.41 2.74 -15.92
N GLN A 100 -7.04 1.96 -14.89
CA GLN A 100 -6.23 0.76 -15.08
C GLN A 100 -7.03 -0.36 -15.75
N MET A 101 -8.30 -0.55 -15.37
CA MET A 101 -9.18 -1.61 -15.92
C MET A 101 -9.57 -1.35 -17.37
N LYS A 102 -9.72 -0.09 -17.79
CA LYS A 102 -9.97 0.33 -19.19
C LYS A 102 -8.91 -0.19 -20.16
N LYS A 103 -7.66 -0.39 -19.72
CA LYS A 103 -6.58 -0.97 -20.54
C LYS A 103 -6.90 -2.38 -21.03
N SER A 104 -7.69 -3.14 -20.27
CA SER A 104 -8.09 -4.51 -20.60
C SER A 104 -9.54 -4.59 -21.10
N PHE A 105 -10.43 -3.73 -20.61
CA PHE A 105 -11.87 -3.80 -20.85
C PHE A 105 -12.48 -2.42 -21.14
N LEU A 106 -11.96 -1.70 -22.14
CA LEU A 106 -12.41 -0.35 -22.48
C LEU A 106 -13.92 -0.25 -22.65
N ASN A 107 -14.53 -1.13 -23.44
CA ASN A 107 -15.96 -1.09 -23.72
C ASN A 107 -16.85 -1.22 -22.47
N LEU A 108 -16.36 -1.86 -21.41
CA LEU A 108 -17.12 -2.09 -20.18
C LEU A 108 -17.12 -0.87 -19.26
N TYR A 109 -16.02 -0.11 -19.26
CA TYR A 109 -15.80 1.00 -18.33
C TYR A 109 -15.69 2.35 -19.03
N ASP A 110 -15.97 2.42 -20.33
CA ASP A 110 -15.94 3.68 -21.09
C ASP A 110 -16.97 4.67 -20.51
N GLY A 111 -16.58 5.93 -20.40
CA GLY A 111 -17.38 6.98 -19.77
C GLY A 111 -17.62 6.83 -18.26
N TRP A 112 -17.06 5.81 -17.59
CA TRP A 112 -17.21 5.63 -16.14
C TRP A 112 -16.64 6.82 -15.35
N LYS A 113 -17.46 7.33 -14.42
CA LYS A 113 -17.07 8.35 -13.43
C LYS A 113 -16.94 7.73 -12.05
N TYR A 114 -16.05 8.29 -11.24
CA TYR A 114 -15.79 7.77 -9.90
C TYR A 114 -17.07 7.65 -9.08
N SER A 115 -17.31 6.49 -8.47
CA SER A 115 -18.60 6.15 -7.88
C SER A 115 -19.00 7.05 -6.71
N SER A 116 -18.03 7.66 -6.01
CA SER A 116 -18.34 8.52 -4.87
C SER A 116 -18.78 9.92 -5.31
N CYS A 117 -18.05 10.58 -6.21
CA CYS A 117 -18.37 11.96 -6.62
C CYS A 117 -19.22 12.03 -7.90
N GLY A 118 -19.09 11.06 -8.82
CA GLY A 118 -19.74 11.06 -10.13
C GLY A 118 -19.25 12.15 -11.10
N LEU A 119 -18.17 12.87 -10.78
CA LEU A 119 -17.70 14.04 -11.53
C LEU A 119 -16.48 13.73 -12.41
N GLU A 120 -15.47 13.09 -11.84
CA GLU A 120 -14.17 12.86 -12.47
C GLU A 120 -13.95 11.40 -12.83
N ASP A 121 -12.99 11.14 -13.72
CA ASP A 121 -12.53 9.79 -14.03
C ASP A 121 -11.77 9.22 -12.82
N GLU A 122 -11.94 7.92 -12.56
CA GLU A 122 -11.28 7.27 -11.43
C GLU A 122 -9.83 6.90 -11.77
N THR A 123 -8.94 7.88 -11.58
CA THR A 123 -7.48 7.71 -11.58
C THR A 123 -6.99 7.16 -10.23
N PHE A 124 -5.72 6.74 -10.16
CA PHE A 124 -5.09 6.34 -8.89
C PHE A 124 -5.23 7.42 -7.83
N ASP A 125 -4.83 8.65 -8.15
CA ASP A 125 -4.83 9.74 -7.18
C ASP A 125 -6.25 10.08 -6.75
N HIS A 126 -7.20 10.16 -7.70
CA HIS A 126 -8.59 10.52 -7.39
C HIS A 126 -9.25 9.53 -6.41
N VAL A 127 -8.93 8.23 -6.44
CA VAL A 127 -9.43 7.26 -5.44
C VAL A 127 -9.10 7.71 -4.01
N TRP A 128 -7.92 8.30 -3.81
CA TRP A 128 -7.40 8.67 -2.50
C TRP A 128 -7.60 10.13 -2.13
N ILE A 129 -7.78 11.04 -3.08
CA ILE A 129 -7.92 12.48 -2.80
C ILE A 129 -9.28 13.06 -3.19
N CYS A 130 -10.25 12.23 -3.59
CA CYS A 130 -11.61 12.66 -3.88
C CYS A 130 -12.22 13.44 -2.71
N ASP A 131 -12.83 14.59 -3.02
CA ASP A 131 -13.40 15.51 -2.03
C ASP A 131 -14.44 14.85 -1.11
N GLU A 132 -15.21 13.89 -1.63
CA GLU A 132 -16.19 13.12 -0.85
C GLU A 132 -15.58 12.34 0.32
N HIS A 133 -14.28 12.03 0.24
CA HIS A 133 -13.53 11.31 1.27
C HIS A 133 -12.61 12.23 2.09
N GLN A 134 -12.57 13.53 1.83
CA GLN A 134 -11.62 14.46 2.45
C GLN A 134 -11.75 14.48 3.98
N SER A 135 -12.97 14.55 4.51
CA SER A 135 -13.22 14.54 5.96
C SER A 135 -12.77 13.24 6.63
N LEU A 136 -12.96 12.11 5.95
CA LEU A 136 -12.52 10.79 6.39
C LEU A 136 -10.98 10.71 6.41
N LEU A 137 -10.30 11.17 5.36
CA LEU A 137 -8.84 11.20 5.31
C LEU A 137 -8.25 12.10 6.38
N LEU A 138 -8.87 13.26 6.63
CA LEU A 138 -8.46 14.15 7.70
C LEU A 138 -8.54 13.45 9.06
N LYS A 139 -9.61 12.69 9.30
CA LYS A 139 -9.77 11.87 10.50
C LYS A 139 -8.70 10.77 10.59
N ILE A 140 -8.47 10.01 9.53
CA ILE A 140 -7.45 8.95 9.50
C ILE A 140 -6.06 9.54 9.77
N LYS A 141 -5.73 10.66 9.13
CA LYS A 141 -4.47 11.38 9.35
C LYS A 141 -4.31 11.81 10.80
N ASN A 142 -5.32 12.50 11.38
CA ASN A 142 -5.22 12.98 12.76
C ASN A 142 -5.09 11.82 13.74
N ASN A 143 -5.85 10.74 13.57
CA ASN A 143 -5.71 9.54 14.40
C ASN A 143 -4.34 8.86 14.24
N THR A 144 -3.75 8.93 13.05
CA THR A 144 -2.39 8.42 12.80
C THR A 144 -1.37 9.24 13.59
N ILE A 145 -1.51 10.56 13.60
CA ILE A 145 -0.67 11.45 14.40
C ILE A 145 -0.85 11.15 15.89
N ASP A 146 -2.09 11.00 16.37
CA ASP A 146 -2.37 10.69 17.78
C ASP A 146 -1.74 9.35 18.21
N LEU A 147 -1.84 8.32 17.36
CA LEU A 147 -1.19 7.02 17.57
C LEU A 147 0.33 7.16 17.61
N LEU A 148 0.91 7.89 16.65
CA LEU A 148 2.35 8.14 16.61
C LEU A 148 2.83 8.81 17.89
N LEU A 149 2.14 9.86 18.34
CA LEU A 149 2.47 10.57 19.57
C LEU A 149 2.32 9.67 20.81
N SER A 150 1.26 8.85 20.89
CA SER A 150 1.09 7.95 22.04
C SER A 150 2.21 6.93 22.15
N LEU A 151 2.64 6.34 21.02
CA LEU A 151 3.75 5.38 20.98
C LEU A 151 5.08 6.05 21.35
N LEU A 152 5.29 7.30 20.92
CA LEU A 152 6.50 8.04 21.27
C LEU A 152 6.56 8.36 22.76
N ILE A 153 5.45 8.79 23.36
CA ILE A 153 5.35 9.05 24.81
C ILE A 153 5.63 7.78 25.61
N GLU A 154 5.15 6.62 25.15
CA GLU A 154 5.42 5.33 25.79
C GLU A 154 6.92 4.99 25.80
N TYR A 155 7.61 5.21 24.67
CA TYR A 155 9.03 4.86 24.55
C TYR A 155 9.99 5.90 25.10
N ASN A 156 9.62 7.18 25.05
CA ASN A 156 10.41 8.29 25.54
C ASN A 156 9.49 9.41 26.06
N PRO A 157 9.13 9.38 27.36
CA PRO A 157 8.23 10.37 27.96
C PRO A 157 8.88 11.76 28.13
N ASP A 158 10.19 11.88 27.92
CA ASP A 158 10.92 13.15 28.09
C ASP A 158 10.82 14.07 26.86
N ILE A 159 10.20 13.60 25.76
CA ILE A 159 9.96 14.44 24.58
C ILE A 159 8.93 15.50 24.91
N THR A 160 9.33 16.77 24.80
CA THR A 160 8.50 17.93 25.13
C THR A 160 8.09 18.75 23.90
N ASP A 161 8.78 18.59 22.77
CA ASP A 161 8.51 19.31 21.53
C ASP A 161 8.43 18.35 20.34
N TYR A 162 7.25 18.33 19.70
CA TYR A 162 6.95 17.52 18.51
C TYR A 162 6.85 18.39 17.24
N SER A 163 7.16 19.68 17.31
CA SER A 163 6.98 20.65 16.22
C SER A 163 7.64 20.20 14.91
N ALA A 164 8.88 19.74 14.95
CA ALA A 164 9.60 19.23 13.78
C ALA A 164 8.89 18.03 13.14
N LEU A 165 8.28 17.15 13.93
CA LEU A 165 7.51 16.01 13.42
C LEU A 165 6.18 16.45 12.81
N LEU A 166 5.45 17.34 13.49
CA LEU A 166 4.11 17.77 13.09
C LEU A 166 4.10 18.74 11.90
N THR A 167 5.24 19.36 11.59
CA THR A 167 5.41 20.28 10.45
C THR A 167 5.83 19.58 9.16
N LEU A 168 6.10 18.28 9.20
CA LEU A 168 6.45 17.50 8.01
C LEU A 168 5.36 17.55 6.94
N ASN A 169 5.76 17.69 5.68
CA ASN A 169 4.81 17.72 4.54
C ASN A 169 4.06 16.39 4.35
N ILE A 170 4.54 15.31 4.96
CA ILE A 170 3.91 13.99 4.94
C ILE A 170 2.49 13.99 5.55
N TRP A 171 2.09 15.06 6.24
CA TRP A 171 0.75 15.25 6.79
C TRP A 171 -0.20 16.02 5.86
N THR A 172 0.26 16.45 4.69
CA THR A 172 -0.55 17.12 3.67
C THR A 172 -1.41 16.10 2.92
N ILE A 173 -2.72 16.38 2.77
CA ILE A 173 -3.66 15.51 2.03
C ILE A 173 -3.82 16.08 0.62
N SER A 174 -2.79 15.91 -0.19
CA SER A 174 -2.76 16.24 -1.61
C SER A 174 -1.71 15.37 -2.29
N THR A 175 -1.68 15.39 -3.61
CA THR A 175 -0.49 14.95 -4.35
C THR A 175 0.47 16.13 -4.50
N ASP A 176 1.76 15.86 -4.38
CA ASP A 176 2.83 16.84 -4.58
C ASP A 176 3.98 16.12 -5.29
N PRO A 177 4.43 16.58 -6.47
CA PRO A 177 5.53 15.95 -7.19
C PRO A 177 6.89 16.14 -6.53
N ASP A 178 7.06 17.16 -5.70
CA ASP A 178 8.35 17.58 -5.14
C ASP A 178 8.53 17.13 -3.69
N ASN A 179 7.44 16.74 -3.00
CA ASN A 179 7.47 16.39 -1.59
C ASN A 179 6.60 15.18 -1.28
N PHE A 180 7.04 14.34 -0.33
CA PHE A 180 6.19 13.28 0.20
C PHE A 180 4.99 13.87 0.94
N THR A 181 3.83 13.30 0.68
CA THR A 181 2.57 13.68 1.33
C THR A 181 1.94 12.51 2.08
N PHE A 182 0.77 12.72 2.66
CA PHE A 182 0.01 11.65 3.31
C PHE A 182 -0.39 10.57 2.31
N VAL A 183 -0.59 10.92 1.03
CA VAL A 183 -0.90 9.96 -0.02
C VAL A 183 0.26 8.98 -0.24
N ASP A 184 1.50 9.43 -0.14
CA ASP A 184 2.66 8.54 -0.29
C ASP A 184 2.84 7.63 0.93
N LEU A 185 2.46 8.10 2.12
CA LEU A 185 2.33 7.21 3.29
C LEU A 185 1.26 6.14 3.04
N ILE A 186 0.10 6.48 2.46
CA ILE A 186 -0.93 5.50 2.08
C ILE A 186 -0.36 4.47 1.12
N LYS A 187 0.32 4.92 0.05
CA LYS A 187 1.03 4.07 -0.94
C LYS A 187 1.99 3.09 -0.26
N GLY A 188 2.64 3.55 0.80
CA GLY A 188 3.48 2.74 1.67
C GLY A 188 4.93 3.16 1.73
N PHE A 189 5.28 4.31 1.15
CA PHE A 189 6.60 4.89 1.32
C PHE A 189 6.80 5.37 2.74
N ILE A 190 8.00 5.17 3.26
CA ILE A 190 8.46 5.78 4.50
C ILE A 190 9.51 6.84 4.13
N PRO A 191 9.19 8.14 4.28
CA PRO A 191 10.13 9.21 4.01
C PRO A 191 11.32 9.16 4.98
N LEU A 192 12.52 9.40 4.47
CA LEU A 192 13.76 9.38 5.25
C LEU A 192 13.75 10.46 6.33
N GLU A 193 13.16 11.63 6.05
CA GLU A 193 13.03 12.73 7.01
C GLU A 193 12.25 12.30 8.26
N LEU A 194 11.17 11.53 8.08
CA LEU A 194 10.39 10.97 9.20
C LEU A 194 11.29 10.08 10.07
N THR A 195 12.00 9.11 9.49
CA THR A 195 12.81 8.19 10.29
C THR A 195 14.04 8.85 10.90
N GLN A 196 14.59 9.88 10.26
CA GLN A 196 15.66 10.71 10.83
C GLN A 196 15.19 11.43 12.10
N ILE A 197 14.01 12.08 12.06
CA ILE A 197 13.44 12.76 13.23
C ILE A 197 13.16 11.75 14.35
N LEU A 198 12.51 10.62 14.05
CA LEU A 198 12.20 9.62 15.07
C LEU A 198 13.46 9.02 15.71
N ASN A 199 14.54 8.81 14.95
CA ASN A 199 15.81 8.29 15.47
C ASN A 199 16.49 9.24 16.48
N LEU A 200 16.11 10.53 16.54
CA LEU A 200 16.60 11.45 17.57
C LEU A 200 16.01 11.15 18.94
N TRP A 201 14.85 10.50 18.99
CA TRP A 201 14.07 10.32 20.22
C TRP A 201 13.99 8.88 20.70
N ILE A 202 14.03 7.91 19.79
CA ILE A 202 13.85 6.50 20.11
C ILE A 202 14.91 5.63 19.44
N SER A 203 15.16 4.44 19.99
CA SER A 203 16.10 3.48 19.43
C SER A 203 15.62 2.94 18.07
N ARG A 204 16.55 2.46 17.24
CA ARG A 204 16.23 1.86 15.93
C ARG A 204 15.19 0.74 16.01
N LYS A 205 15.21 -0.07 17.07
CA LYS A 205 14.22 -1.14 17.28
C LYS A 205 12.83 -0.57 17.55
N GLN A 206 12.74 0.44 18.41
CA GLN A 206 11.47 1.11 18.70
C GLN A 206 10.94 1.85 17.48
N LEU A 207 11.80 2.54 16.74
CA LEU A 207 11.44 3.21 15.49
C LEU A 207 10.75 2.25 14.53
N LEU A 208 11.33 1.06 14.34
CA LEU A 208 10.76 0.07 13.45
C LEU A 208 9.35 -0.35 13.90
N LEU A 209 9.16 -0.61 15.20
CA LEU A 209 7.85 -0.94 15.76
C LEU A 209 6.83 0.19 15.53
N VAL A 210 7.22 1.43 15.83
CA VAL A 210 6.38 2.62 15.61
C VAL A 210 5.97 2.74 14.15
N ILE A 211 6.93 2.65 13.23
CA ILE A 211 6.70 2.79 11.78
C ILE A 211 5.78 1.68 11.26
N ILE A 212 5.99 0.42 11.68
CA ILE A 212 5.12 -0.70 11.32
C ILE A 212 3.69 -0.45 11.81
N GLU A 213 3.54 -0.02 13.06
CA GLU A 213 2.23 0.14 13.69
C GLU A 213 1.42 1.28 13.05
N ILE A 214 2.03 2.45 12.84
CA ILE A 214 1.34 3.56 12.16
C ILE A 214 1.04 3.20 10.70
N ARG A 215 1.92 2.47 10.00
CA ARG A 215 1.66 2.04 8.62
C ARG A 215 0.53 1.04 8.54
N GLN A 216 0.49 0.08 9.45
CA GLN A 216 -0.58 -0.89 9.52
C GLN A 216 -1.91 -0.18 9.77
N TYR A 217 -1.96 0.77 10.70
CA TYR A 217 -3.14 1.60 10.94
C TYR A 217 -3.61 2.33 9.67
N ILE A 218 -2.72 3.09 9.02
CA ILE A 218 -3.05 3.82 7.78
C ILE A 218 -3.61 2.87 6.72
N TYR A 219 -2.93 1.74 6.50
CA TYR A 219 -3.36 0.73 5.53
C TYR A 219 -4.75 0.19 5.87
N GLU A 220 -4.98 -0.27 7.10
CA GLU A 220 -6.26 -0.86 7.50
C GLU A 220 -7.42 0.12 7.36
N GLN A 221 -7.24 1.37 7.81
CA GLN A 221 -8.29 2.38 7.74
C GLN A 221 -8.61 2.77 6.29
N THR A 222 -7.60 3.06 5.48
CA THR A 222 -7.81 3.46 4.08
C THR A 222 -8.31 2.30 3.23
N PHE A 223 -7.81 1.09 3.46
CA PHE A 223 -8.28 -0.12 2.78
C PHE A 223 -9.74 -0.41 3.09
N LYS A 224 -10.14 -0.32 4.37
CA LYS A 224 -11.51 -0.59 4.79
C LYS A 224 -12.50 0.50 4.35
N GLU A 225 -12.21 1.75 4.67
CA GLU A 225 -13.18 2.84 4.57
C GLU A 225 -13.26 3.42 3.14
N ILE A 226 -12.18 3.33 2.36
CA ILE A 226 -12.13 3.87 0.98
C ILE A 226 -12.13 2.72 -0.03
N TRP A 227 -11.10 1.86 -0.01
CA TRP A 227 -10.89 0.89 -1.09
C TRP A 227 -11.96 -0.20 -1.15
N ILE A 228 -12.28 -0.86 -0.03
CA ILE A 228 -13.32 -1.90 0.02
C ILE A 228 -14.69 -1.32 -0.31
N ARG A 229 -14.97 -0.10 0.14
CA ARG A 229 -16.23 0.60 -0.16
C ARG A 229 -16.37 0.85 -1.66
N ARG A 230 -15.34 1.41 -2.31
CA ARG A 230 -15.26 1.56 -3.77
C ARG A 230 -15.44 0.23 -4.49
N CYS A 231 -14.74 -0.83 -4.05
CA CYS A 231 -14.85 -2.15 -4.67
C CYS A 231 -16.27 -2.74 -4.57
N SER A 232 -17.02 -2.39 -3.53
CA SER A 232 -18.40 -2.84 -3.36
C SER A 232 -19.32 -2.18 -4.40
N PHE A 233 -19.18 -0.87 -4.61
CA PHE A 233 -19.92 -0.14 -5.63
C PHE A 233 -19.70 -0.70 -7.04
N ILE A 234 -18.46 -1.00 -7.41
CA ILE A 234 -18.17 -1.54 -8.75
C ILE A 234 -18.73 -2.94 -8.93
N LYS A 235 -18.67 -3.79 -7.91
CA LYS A 235 -19.30 -5.12 -7.97
C LYS A 235 -20.81 -5.03 -8.17
N GLU A 236 -21.47 -4.04 -7.58
CA GLU A 236 -22.90 -3.82 -7.77
C GLU A 236 -23.21 -3.36 -9.19
N PHE A 237 -22.42 -2.45 -9.73
CA PHE A 237 -22.53 -2.01 -11.13
C PHE A 237 -22.25 -3.16 -12.14
N GLU A 238 -21.17 -3.91 -11.96
CA GLU A 238 -20.87 -5.04 -12.84
C GLU A 238 -21.99 -6.09 -12.85
N ARG A 239 -22.64 -6.30 -11.69
CA ARG A 239 -23.81 -7.17 -11.60
C ARG A 239 -25.03 -6.62 -12.34
N SER A 240 -25.27 -5.31 -12.33
CA SER A 240 -26.40 -4.74 -13.07
C SER A 240 -26.25 -4.94 -14.58
N LEU A 241 -25.02 -4.84 -15.10
CA LEU A 241 -24.74 -5.08 -16.53
C LEU A 241 -24.96 -6.55 -16.96
N VAL A 242 -24.76 -7.51 -16.06
CA VAL A 242 -25.04 -8.94 -16.34
C VAL A 242 -26.54 -9.24 -16.31
N ILE A 243 -27.34 -8.44 -15.60
CA ILE A 243 -28.81 -8.60 -15.54
C ILE A 243 -29.50 -7.97 -16.77
N GLU A 244 -28.87 -6.97 -17.40
CA GLU A 244 -29.39 -6.28 -18.58
C GLU A 244 -29.07 -6.98 -19.92
N ASN A 245 -28.29 -8.07 -19.90
CA ASN A 245 -27.97 -8.90 -21.07
C ASN A 245 -28.61 -10.29 -21.00
#